data_AF-A0A392S6Z5-F1
#
_entry.id   AF-A0A392S6Z5-F1
#
_cell.length_a   1.000
_cell.length_b   1.000
_cell.length_c   1.000
_cell.angle_alpha   90.00
_cell.angle_beta   90.00
_cell.angle_gamma   90.00
#
_symmetry.space_group_name_H-M   'P 1'
#
loop_
_entity.id
_entity.type
_entity.pdbx_description
1 polymer ?
#
loop_
_entity_poly.entity_id
_entity_poly.type
_entity_poly.pdbx_seq_one_letter_code
_entity_poly.pdbx_strand_id
1 'polypeptide(L)' 'MDANSSLFRLVHLRVLDLSDNDFNYSQIPSKIGELSELRYLNLSNSIFSGEVPPQVSQLSKLLCLDLGFRAIMSPK' A
#
# COMPACT_ATOMS: atom_id res chain seq x y z
N MET A 1 4.62 -8.78 -1.58
CA MET A 1 3.22 -8.96 -1.14
C MET A 1 2.53 -9.90 -2.12
N ASP A 2 1.91 -10.98 -1.62
CA ASP A 2 1.24 -11.97 -2.48
C ASP A 2 -0.10 -11.42 -2.98
N ALA A 3 -0.32 -11.47 -4.30
CA ALA A 3 -1.58 -11.09 -4.93
C ALA A 3 -2.75 -12.01 -4.54
N ASN A 4 -2.51 -13.21 -4.01
CA ASN A 4 -3.56 -14.13 -3.54
C ASN A 4 -3.85 -14.04 -2.04
N SER A 5 -3.29 -13.03 -1.37
CA SER A 5 -3.55 -12.78 0.04
C SER A 5 -5.06 -12.61 0.32
N SER A 6 -5.53 -13.21 1.41
CA SER A 6 -6.89 -13.02 1.92
C SER A 6 -7.18 -11.57 2.35
N LEU A 7 -6.13 -10.74 2.49
CA LEU A 7 -6.22 -9.31 2.78
C LEU A 7 -7.20 -8.58 1.86
N PHE A 8 -7.16 -8.86 0.55
CA PHE A 8 -7.99 -8.15 -0.43
C PHE A 8 -9.48 -8.51 -0.34
N ARG A 9 -9.84 -9.56 0.41
CA ARG A 9 -11.23 -9.93 0.68
C ARG A 9 -11.85 -9.10 1.81
N LEU A 10 -11.05 -8.30 2.53
CA LEU A 10 -11.52 -7.43 3.60
C LEU A 10 -12.15 -6.16 3.02
N VAL A 11 -13.23 -6.29 2.24
CA VAL A 11 -13.86 -5.18 1.49
C VAL A 11 -14.38 -4.06 2.38
N HIS A 12 -14.56 -4.30 3.68
CA HIS A 12 -14.97 -3.30 4.67
C HIS A 12 -13.80 -2.64 5.43
N LEU A 13 -12.55 -2.99 5.10
CA LEU A 13 -11.37 -2.42 5.71
C LEU A 13 -11.28 -0.93 5.39
N ARG A 14 -11.06 -0.10 6.43
CA ARG A 14 -10.97 1.36 6.30
C ARG A 14 -9.55 1.89 6.41
N VAL A 15 -8.71 1.18 7.15
CA VAL A 15 -7.32 1.57 7.41
C VAL A 15 -6.45 0.36 7.14
N LEU A 16 -5.48 0.51 6.26
CA LEU A 16 -4.45 -0.48 5.99
C LEU A 16 -3.11 0.22 6.16
N ASP A 17 -2.40 -0.16 7.21
CA ASP A 17 -1.03 0.27 7.44
C ASP A 17 -0.10 -0.92 7.24
N LEU A 18 0.73 -0.82 6.21
CA LEU A 18 1.79 -1.77 5.87
C LEU A 18 3.16 -1.10 5.92
N SER A 19 3.28 0.07 6.54
CA SER A 19 4.54 0.79 6.66
C SER A 19 5.60 -0.02 7.40
N ASP A 20 6.86 0.29 7.12
CA ASP A 20 8.02 -0.31 7.80
C ASP A 20 8.11 -1.85 7.69
N ASN A 21 7.65 -2.42 6.56
CA ASN A 21 7.75 -3.85 6.27
C ASN A 21 8.71 -4.13 5.12
N ASP A 22 9.46 -5.22 5.18
CA ASP A 22 10.28 -5.67 4.05
C ASP A 22 9.44 -6.48 3.05
N PHE A 23 8.97 -5.82 1.98
CA PHE A 23 8.30 -6.50 0.87
C PHE A 23 9.25 -6.97 -0.23
N ASN A 24 10.57 -6.98 0.02
CA ASN A 24 11.61 -7.54 -0.83
C ASN A 24 11.48 -7.12 -2.30
N TYR A 25 11.35 -5.82 -2.55
CA TYR A 25 11.19 -5.25 -3.88
C TYR A 25 10.03 -5.83 -4.69
N SER A 26 9.01 -6.37 -4.04
CA SER A 26 7.80 -6.80 -4.75
C SER A 26 6.97 -5.60 -5.22
N GLN A 27 6.10 -5.83 -6.19
CA GLN A 27 5.16 -4.82 -6.68
C GLN A 27 3.92 -4.76 -5.77
N ILE A 28 3.26 -3.59 -5.74
CA ILE A 28 1.94 -3.45 -5.13
C ILE A 28 0.93 -4.20 -6.03
N PRO A 29 0.19 -5.20 -5.52
CA PRO A 29 -0.77 -5.93 -6.35
C PRO A 29 -1.94 -5.05 -6.77
N SER A 30 -2.41 -5.21 -8.02
CA SER A 30 -3.60 -4.50 -8.54
C SER A 30 -4.86 -4.73 -7.72
N LYS A 31 -4.96 -5.87 -7.01
CA LYS A 31 -6.06 -6.19 -6.09
C LYS A 31 -6.19 -5.22 -4.92
N ILE A 32 -5.21 -4.35 -4.67
CA ILE A 32 -5.37 -3.26 -3.68
C ILE A 32 -6.63 -2.43 -3.96
N GLY A 33 -7.03 -2.29 -5.24
CA GLY A 33 -8.27 -1.60 -5.64
C GLY A 33 -9.57 -2.28 -5.22
N GLU A 34 -9.53 -3.53 -4.76
CA GLU A 34 -10.72 -4.27 -4.28
C GLU A 34 -11.16 -3.82 -2.86
N LEU A 35 -10.30 -3.09 -2.13
CA LEU A 35 -10.59 -2.57 -0.79
C LEU A 35 -11.48 -1.32 -0.86
N SER A 36 -12.72 -1.49 -1.33
CA SER A 36 -13.63 -0.39 -1.70
C SER A 36 -14.01 0.55 -0.55
N GLU A 37 -13.92 0.12 0.71
CA GLU A 37 -14.15 0.95 1.90
C GLU A 37 -12.89 1.64 2.45
N LEU A 38 -11.73 1.46 1.81
CA LEU A 38 -10.46 1.95 2.31
C LEU A 38 -10.39 3.47 2.28
N ARG A 39 -9.95 4.05 3.40
CA ARG A 39 -9.81 5.50 3.62
C ARG A 39 -8.36 5.92 3.85
N TYR A 40 -7.56 5.03 4.43
CA TYR A 40 -6.16 5.30 4.72
C TYR A 40 -5.32 4.10 4.27
N LEU A 41 -4.36 4.35 3.38
CA LEU A 41 -3.39 3.37 2.91
C LEU A 41 -1.99 3.91 3.14
N ASN A 42 -1.24 3.26 4.03
CA ASN A 42 0.15 3.59 4.30
C ASN A 42 1.06 2.44 3.84
N LEU A 43 1.88 2.72 2.83
CA LEU A 43 2.89 1.83 2.27
C LEU A 43 4.30 2.42 2.43
N SER A 44 4.44 3.43 3.31
CA SER A 44 5.69 4.15 3.50
C SER A 44 6.77 3.24 4.05
N ASN A 45 8.01 3.46 3.59
CA ASN A 45 9.18 2.72 4.04
C ASN A 45 9.09 1.17 3.89
N SER A 46 8.30 0.66 2.94
CA SER A 46 8.07 -0.79 2.81
C SER A 46 8.77 -1.50 1.65
N ILE A 47 9.79 -0.89 1.04
CA ILE A 47 10.65 -1.49 -0.01
C ILE A 47 9.83 -2.15 -1.16
N PHE A 48 8.76 -1.49 -1.61
CA PHE A 48 8.07 -1.89 -2.86
C PHE A 48 8.89 -1.45 -4.08
N SER A 49 8.73 -2.15 -5.21
CA SER A 49 9.30 -1.76 -6.50
C SER A 49 8.21 -1.55 -7.57
N GLY A 50 8.62 -0.99 -8.71
CA GLY A 50 7.73 -0.71 -9.82
C GLY A 50 6.83 0.50 -9.56
N GLU A 51 5.82 0.64 -10.42
CA GLU A 51 4.87 1.74 -10.36
C GLU A 51 3.70 1.43 -9.42
N VAL A 52 3.05 2.48 -8.93
CA VAL A 52 1.76 2.35 -8.23
C VAL A 52 0.73 1.85 -9.24
N PRO A 53 0.04 0.71 -9.00
CA PRO A 53 -0.90 0.16 -9.97
C PRO A 53 -2.07 1.14 -10.18
N PRO A 54 -2.55 1.32 -11.41
CA PRO A 54 -3.64 2.26 -11.71
C PRO A 54 -4.94 1.91 -10.96
N GLN A 55 -5.09 0.67 -10.48
CA GLN A 55 -6.21 0.22 -9.65
C GLN A 55 -6.29 0.94 -8.30
N VAL A 56 -5.23 1.62 -7.84
CA VAL A 56 -5.34 2.53 -6.69
C VAL A 56 -6.38 3.63 -6.94
N SER A 57 -6.62 4.02 -8.18
CA SER A 57 -7.71 4.95 -8.54
C SER A 57 -9.12 4.41 -8.28
N GLN A 58 -9.29 3.09 -8.11
CA GLN A 58 -10.57 2.46 -7.77
C GLN A 58 -10.94 2.66 -6.29
N LEU A 59 -9.97 3.06 -5.45
CA LEU A 59 -10.17 3.38 -4.04
C LEU A 59 -10.89 4.73 -3.88
N SER A 60 -12.13 4.79 -4.33
CA SER A 60 -12.95 6.01 -4.38
C SER A 60 -13.18 6.70 -3.03
N LYS A 61 -12.95 6.00 -1.91
CA LYS A 61 -13.09 6.50 -0.55
C LYS A 61 -11.75 6.88 0.10
N LEU A 62 -10.64 6.72 -0.61
CA LEU A 62 -9.31 6.97 -0.08
C LEU A 62 -9.14 8.46 0.21
N LEU A 63 -8.76 8.76 1.45
CA LEU A 63 -8.50 10.11 1.94
C LEU A 63 -7.01 10.38 2.03
N CYS A 64 -6.20 9.33 2.22
CA CYS A 64 -4.75 9.43 2.34
C CYS A 64 -4.08 8.20 1.73
N LEU A 65 -3.07 8.48 0.91
CA LEU A 65 -2.12 7.51 0.38
C LEU A 65 -0.72 7.97 0.77
N ASP A 66 -0.04 7.18 1.60
CA ASP A 66 1.36 7.44 1.96
C ASP A 66 2.28 6.41 1.26
N LEU A 67 3.16 6.94 0.41
CA LEU A 67 4.20 6.19 -0.31
C LEU A 67 5.60 6.69 0.08
N GLY A 68 5.70 7.50 1.12
CA GLY A 68 6.92 8.20 1.50
C GLY A 68 8.04 7.23 1.85
N PHE A 69 9.27 7.61 1.51
CA PHE A 69 10.46 6.97 2.05
C PHE A 69 11.04 7.89 3.12
N ARG A 70 11.22 7.39 4.35
CA ARG A 70 11.97 8.14 5.35
C ARG A 70 13.45 7.93 5.07
N ALA A 71 14.03 8.84 4.30
CA ALA A 71 15.47 9.02 4.27
C ALA A 71 15.88 9.60 5.64
N ILE A 72 16.14 8.73 6.62
CA ILE A 72 16.96 9.14 7.75
C ILE A 72 18.37 9.31 7.16
N MET A 73 18.73 10.55 6.78
CA MET A 73 20.12 10.88 6.50
C MET A 73 20.91 10.58 7.76
N SER A 74 21.73 9.52 7.74
CA SER A 74 22.81 9.37 8.69
C SER A 74 23.65 10.65 8.62
N PRO A 75 23.91 11.37 9.73
CA PRO A 75 24.94 12.39 9.72
C PRO A 75 26.25 11.68 9.35
N LYS A 76 26.95 12.22 8.34
CA LYS A 76 28.29 11.76 7.95
C LYS A 76 29.25 11.80 9.13
#